data_AF-A0A2W4KD15-F1
#
_entry.id   AF-A0A2W4KD15-F1
#
_cell.length_a   1.000
_cell.length_b   1.000
_cell.length_c   1.000
_cell.angle_alpha   90.00
_cell.angle_beta   90.00
_cell.angle_gamma   90.00
#
_symmetry.space_group_name_H-M   'P 1'
#
loop_
_entity.id
_entity.type
_entity.pdbx_description
1 polymer ?
#
loop_
_entity_poly.entity_id
_entity_poly.type
_entity_poly.pdbx_seq_one_letter_code
_entity_poly.pdbx_strand_id
1 'polypeptide(L)'
;MLKKNEPYNEVRYRSRLLFIQIGCEDPTALRRLVRRTGRNDPCPCRSGMKFKRCCQEFLQLTLDPADWAPLLGGGTPYCSYDYAAYASDDDPVVLLQNMSAVALALDERLEDPEGALLCFQEMLNIAEQRSHKMIGNVLDDIVIFCLNHNEFARQGLAAVERLLKEFPSDDPLDTVSSELDKADFLTRLGHVEEARSIYERALALAAREDADSELREIVQNRWEFWRAGQVEAR
;
A
#
# COMPACT_ATOMS: atom_id res chain seq x y z
N MET A 1 27.42 2.04 2.76
CA MET A 1 26.42 2.52 1.79
C MET A 1 25.70 1.26 1.35
N LEU A 2 24.37 1.20 1.44
CA LEU A 2 23.64 0.12 0.79
C LEU A 2 24.01 0.21 -0.69
N LYS A 3 24.56 -0.87 -1.25
CA LYS A 3 24.69 -0.94 -2.70
C LYS A 3 23.27 -0.95 -3.23
N LYS A 4 22.97 -0.08 -4.20
CA LYS A 4 21.66 0.09 -4.85
C LYS A 4 21.05 -1.17 -5.49
N ASN A 5 21.61 -2.37 -5.23
CA ASN A 5 21.25 -3.65 -5.82
C ASN A 5 21.61 -4.82 -4.86
N GLU A 6 21.63 -4.61 -3.53
CA GLU A 6 21.75 -5.73 -2.59
C GLU A 6 20.36 -6.40 -2.46
N PRO A 7 20.23 -7.71 -2.76
CA PRO A 7 18.95 -8.40 -2.66
C PRO A 7 18.39 -8.37 -1.24
N TYR A 8 17.06 -8.51 -1.14
CA TYR A 8 16.26 -8.60 0.08
C TYR A 8 17.05 -9.19 1.27
N ASN A 9 17.18 -8.42 2.35
CA ASN A 9 17.82 -8.86 3.58
C ASN A 9 16.77 -8.95 4.68
N GLU A 10 16.24 -10.17 4.84
CA GLU A 10 15.20 -10.54 5.81
C GLU A 10 15.48 -10.01 7.23
N VAL A 11 16.74 -10.02 7.68
CA VAL A 11 17.13 -9.54 9.01
C VAL A 11 17.00 -8.02 9.12
N ARG A 12 17.42 -7.26 8.10
CA ARG A 12 17.28 -5.80 8.07
C ARG A 12 15.81 -5.39 7.95
N TYR A 13 15.03 -6.11 7.14
CA TYR A 13 13.61 -5.87 6.94
C TYR A 13 12.80 -6.15 8.21
N ARG A 14 12.95 -7.35 8.80
CA ARG A 14 12.30 -7.71 10.06
C ARG A 14 12.67 -6.78 11.20
N SER A 15 13.90 -6.28 11.24
CA SER A 15 14.31 -5.32 12.27
C SER A 15 13.71 -3.92 12.08
N ARG A 16 13.49 -3.51 10.82
CA ARG A 16 12.79 -2.26 10.49
C ARG A 16 11.31 -2.36 10.84
N LEU A 17 10.65 -3.44 10.41
CA LEU A 17 9.30 -3.76 10.82
C LEU A 17 9.17 -3.81 12.34
N LEU A 18 10.06 -4.52 13.04
CA LEU A 18 10.02 -4.61 14.50
C LEU A 18 10.14 -3.23 15.17
N PHE A 19 10.97 -2.33 14.63
CA PHE A 19 11.10 -0.97 15.18
C PHE A 19 9.86 -0.10 14.91
N ILE A 20 9.23 -0.28 13.75
CA ILE A 20 7.98 0.40 13.40
C ILE A 20 6.83 -0.18 14.24
N GLN A 21 6.73 -1.50 14.35
CA GLN A 21 5.76 -2.23 15.17
C GLN A 21 5.90 -1.88 16.66
N ILE A 22 7.12 -1.79 17.21
CA ILE A 22 7.34 -1.24 18.56
C ILE A 22 6.86 0.21 18.65
N GLY A 23 7.03 1.01 17.59
CA GLY A 23 6.50 2.37 17.53
C GLY A 23 4.98 2.47 17.47
N CYS A 24 4.36 1.43 16.94
CA CYS A 24 2.92 1.27 16.82
C CYS A 24 2.29 0.73 18.11
N GLU A 25 3.00 -0.15 18.82
CA GLU A 25 2.57 -0.74 20.09
C GLU A 25 2.92 0.15 21.30
N ASP A 26 4.04 0.89 21.24
CA ASP A 26 4.50 1.83 22.28
C ASP A 26 5.16 3.08 21.65
N PRO A 27 4.34 4.05 21.18
CA PRO A 27 4.82 5.30 20.58
C PRO A 27 5.73 6.11 21.52
N THR A 28 5.49 6.00 22.83
CA THR A 28 6.27 6.70 23.86
C THR A 28 7.68 6.11 23.98
N ALA A 29 7.83 4.79 23.98
CA ALA A 29 9.13 4.13 23.96
C ALA A 29 9.90 4.46 22.68
N LEU A 30 9.23 4.46 21.53
CA LEU A 30 9.83 4.86 20.26
C LEU A 30 10.35 6.31 20.32
N ARG A 31 9.53 7.26 20.80
CA ARG A 31 9.92 8.66 20.93
C ARG A 31 11.16 8.82 21.82
N ARG A 32 11.23 8.09 22.95
CA ARG A 32 12.40 8.10 23.83
C ARG A 32 13.63 7.50 23.16
N LEU A 33 13.48 6.39 22.44
CA LEU A 33 14.55 5.72 21.72
C LEU A 33 15.12 6.62 20.61
N VAL A 34 14.25 7.23 19.80
CA VAL A 34 14.64 8.16 18.74
C VAL A 34 15.32 9.41 19.31
N ARG A 35 14.79 10.02 20.38
CA ARG A 35 15.42 11.20 21.03
C ARG A 35 16.81 10.92 21.58
N ARG A 36 17.06 9.70 22.05
CA ARG A 36 18.37 9.27 22.58
C ARG A 36 19.34 8.81 21.50
N THR A 37 18.86 8.53 20.29
CA THR A 37 19.69 8.08 19.17
C THR A 37 20.37 9.28 18.52
N GLY A 38 21.70 9.35 18.67
CA GLY A 38 22.51 10.34 17.98
C GLY A 38 22.54 10.11 16.46
N ARG A 39 22.69 11.19 15.69
CA ARG A 39 22.71 11.15 14.21
C ARG A 39 23.69 10.11 13.62
N ASN A 40 24.79 9.82 14.30
CA ASN A 40 25.81 8.89 13.83
C ASN A 40 25.72 7.48 14.44
N ASP A 41 24.80 7.26 15.38
CA ASP A 41 24.63 5.99 16.07
C ASP A 41 24.03 4.95 15.13
N PRO A 42 24.21 3.65 15.40
CA PRO A 42 23.45 2.60 14.72
C PRO A 42 21.96 2.91 14.77
N CYS A 43 21.30 2.79 13.62
CA CYS A 43 19.89 3.10 13.51
C CYS A 43 19.07 2.15 14.39
N PRO A 44 18.12 2.65 15.19
CA PRO A 44 17.37 1.85 16.15
C PRO A 44 16.44 0.81 15.48
N CYS A 45 16.20 0.95 14.17
CA CYS A 45 15.61 -0.07 13.30
C CYS A 45 16.53 -1.27 13.01
N ARG A 46 17.73 -1.30 13.59
CA ARG A 46 18.78 -2.32 13.48
C ARG A 46 19.14 -2.71 12.04
N SER A 47 18.98 -1.78 11.09
CA SER A 47 19.42 -1.94 9.70
C SER A 47 20.93 -2.09 9.53
N GLY A 48 21.71 -1.83 10.57
CA GLY A 48 23.18 -1.75 10.54
C GLY A 48 23.72 -0.42 9.97
N MET A 49 22.85 0.52 9.58
CA MET A 49 23.25 1.84 9.08
C MET A 49 23.31 2.88 10.21
N LYS A 50 23.98 4.02 9.97
CA LYS A 50 23.89 5.19 10.86
C LYS A 50 22.48 5.78 10.80
N PHE A 51 21.94 6.28 11.92
CA PHE A 51 20.59 6.81 12.00
C PHE A 51 20.30 7.90 10.95
N LYS A 52 21.23 8.85 10.75
CA LYS A 52 21.14 9.91 9.72
C LYS A 52 21.14 9.43 8.28
N ARG A 53 21.50 8.17 8.03
CA ARG A 53 21.53 7.52 6.71
C ARG A 53 20.48 6.41 6.61
N CYS A 54 19.49 6.41 7.49
CA CYS A 54 18.48 5.39 7.59
C CYS A 54 17.14 6.03 7.96
N CYS A 55 16.53 5.67 9.10
CA CYS A 55 15.17 6.13 9.45
C CYS A 55 15.04 7.65 9.56
N GLN A 56 16.10 8.39 9.88
CA GLN A 56 16.05 9.86 9.90
C GLN A 56 15.95 10.46 8.49
N GLU A 57 16.56 9.83 7.48
CA GLU A 57 16.57 10.32 6.10
C GLU A 57 15.34 9.82 5.34
N PHE A 58 15.02 8.52 5.47
CA PHE A 58 14.03 7.85 4.62
C PHE A 58 12.60 7.92 5.17
N LEU A 59 12.40 7.81 6.48
CA LEU A 59 11.06 7.82 7.10
C LEU A 59 10.61 9.21 7.54
N GLN A 60 11.45 10.25 7.37
CA GLN A 60 11.19 11.62 7.82
C GLN A 60 10.46 11.67 9.16
N LEU A 61 10.98 10.93 10.15
CA LEU A 61 10.46 10.88 11.52
C LEU A 61 10.39 12.30 12.10
N THR A 62 9.29 12.97 11.84
CA THR A 62 9.01 14.32 12.32
C THR A 62 8.24 14.12 13.61
N LEU A 63 8.99 14.08 14.70
CA LEU A 63 8.43 14.06 16.04
C LEU A 63 8.13 15.52 16.39
N ASP A 64 6.98 16.06 15.98
CA ASP A 64 6.55 17.35 16.49
C ASP A 64 6.41 17.26 18.04
N PRO A 65 7.00 18.18 18.81
CA PRO A 65 6.79 18.24 20.25
C PRO A 65 5.32 18.39 20.68
N ALA A 66 4.43 18.90 19.81
CA ALA A 66 3.02 19.13 20.10
C ALA A 66 2.10 17.93 19.78
N ASP A 67 2.51 17.03 18.88
CA ASP A 67 1.70 15.87 18.49
C ASP A 67 2.04 14.71 19.42
N TRP A 68 1.04 14.14 20.09
CA TRP A 68 1.24 13.01 21.01
C TRP A 68 1.44 11.70 20.21
N ALA A 69 0.78 11.54 19.06
CA ALA A 69 1.05 10.49 18.07
C ALA A 69 2.01 10.97 16.96
N PRO A 70 3.11 10.26 16.66
CA PRO A 70 3.90 10.55 15.47
C PRO A 70 3.05 10.20 14.22
N LEU A 71 2.90 11.14 13.28
CA LEU A 71 2.35 10.88 11.94
C LEU A 71 3.49 10.87 10.91
N LEU A 72 3.81 9.69 10.39
CA LEU A 72 4.78 9.52 9.32
C LEU A 72 4.12 9.80 7.97
N GLY A 73 4.83 10.49 7.06
CA GLY A 73 4.37 10.74 5.69
C GLY A 73 3.29 11.83 5.53
N GLY A 74 2.78 12.40 6.63
CA GLY A 74 1.70 13.38 6.64
C GLY A 74 0.32 12.76 6.85
N GLY A 75 -0.70 13.58 7.11
CA GLY A 75 -2.03 13.14 7.56
C GLY A 75 -3.00 12.60 6.50
N THR A 76 -2.54 11.74 5.58
CA THR A 76 -3.37 11.07 4.54
C THR A 76 -2.67 9.81 4.02
N PRO A 77 -3.39 8.76 3.57
CA PRO A 77 -4.84 8.72 3.31
C PRO A 77 -5.71 8.27 4.49
N TYR A 78 -5.14 7.68 5.54
CA TYR A 78 -5.92 7.08 6.62
C TYR A 78 -6.31 8.08 7.70
N CYS A 79 -5.40 8.97 8.08
CA CYS A 79 -5.54 9.76 9.31
C CYS A 79 -5.26 11.24 9.08
N SER A 80 -6.26 12.11 9.17
CA SER A 80 -6.04 13.57 9.15
C SER A 80 -5.31 14.06 10.40
N TYR A 81 -4.67 15.23 10.31
CA TYR A 81 -4.04 15.88 11.47
C TYR A 81 -5.06 16.16 12.57
N ASP A 82 -6.26 16.64 12.21
CA ASP A 82 -7.32 16.92 13.18
C ASP A 82 -7.78 15.65 13.91
N TYR A 83 -7.87 14.52 13.20
CA TYR A 83 -8.21 13.23 13.82
C TYR A 83 -7.09 12.78 14.77
N ALA A 84 -5.84 12.84 14.32
CA ALA A 84 -4.67 12.45 15.10
C ALA A 84 -4.46 13.30 16.36
N ALA A 85 -5.02 14.52 16.43
CA ALA A 85 -4.93 15.34 17.63
C ALA A 85 -5.75 14.79 18.81
N TYR A 86 -6.75 13.93 18.57
CA TYR A 86 -7.67 13.43 19.59
C TYR A 86 -7.77 11.90 19.72
N ALA A 87 -7.13 11.16 18.81
CA ALA A 87 -7.01 9.70 18.87
C ALA A 87 -6.33 9.22 20.17
N SER A 88 -6.22 7.90 20.36
CA SER A 88 -5.40 7.30 21.43
C SER A 88 -4.06 6.77 20.88
N ASP A 89 -3.10 6.50 21.77
CA ASP A 89 -1.77 5.96 21.41
C ASP A 89 -1.86 4.64 20.61
N ASP A 90 -2.94 3.89 20.76
CA ASP A 90 -3.21 2.59 20.13
C ASP A 90 -4.25 2.64 19.01
N ASP A 91 -4.62 3.84 18.56
CA ASP A 91 -5.66 4.03 17.55
C ASP A 91 -5.27 3.36 16.21
N PRO A 92 -6.10 2.44 15.68
CA PRO A 92 -5.77 1.68 14.49
C PRO A 92 -5.64 2.54 13.23
N VAL A 93 -6.30 3.70 13.15
CA VAL A 93 -6.23 4.58 11.97
C VAL A 93 -4.91 5.33 11.94
N VAL A 94 -4.45 5.84 13.09
CA VAL A 94 -3.13 6.46 13.25
C VAL A 94 -2.02 5.44 12.96
N LEU A 95 -2.20 4.22 13.46
CA LEU A 95 -1.31 3.09 13.20
C LEU A 95 -1.19 2.79 11.70
N LEU A 96 -2.32 2.59 11.01
CA LEU A 96 -2.33 2.30 9.58
C LEU A 96 -1.72 3.44 8.75
N GLN A 97 -1.95 4.70 9.12
CA GLN A 97 -1.31 5.86 8.49
C GLN A 97 0.21 5.76 8.56
N ASN A 98 0.76 5.45 9.74
CA ASN A 98 2.19 5.32 9.93
C ASN A 98 2.79 4.15 9.16
N MET A 99 2.08 3.02 9.10
CA MET A 99 2.50 1.85 8.34
C MET A 99 2.45 2.09 6.83
N SER A 100 1.45 2.81 6.33
CA SER A 100 1.37 3.19 4.90
C SER A 100 2.58 4.02 4.48
N ALA A 101 2.96 5.03 5.28
CA ALA A 101 4.15 5.83 5.01
C ALA A 101 5.45 5.01 5.01
N VAL A 102 5.50 3.94 5.83
CA VAL A 102 6.62 3.00 5.84
C VAL A 102 6.64 2.16 4.57
N ALA A 103 5.49 1.63 4.14
CA ALA A 103 5.36 0.84 2.92
C ALA A 103 5.82 1.64 1.69
N LEU A 104 5.37 2.89 1.58
CA LEU A 104 5.78 3.81 0.50
C LEU A 104 7.30 4.12 0.54
N ALA A 105 7.86 4.34 1.72
CA ALA A 105 9.30 4.58 1.85
C ALA A 105 10.14 3.34 1.49
N LEU A 106 9.64 2.14 1.78
CA LEU A 106 10.28 0.88 1.39
C LEU A 106 10.28 0.73 -0.12
N ASP A 107 9.14 0.98 -0.76
CA ASP A 107 8.99 0.90 -2.21
C ASP A 107 9.83 1.98 -2.92
N GLU A 108 9.47 3.25 -2.76
CA GLU A 108 9.94 4.33 -3.64
C GLU A 108 11.38 4.76 -3.35
N ARG A 109 11.81 4.73 -2.08
CA ARG A 109 13.09 5.31 -1.65
C ARG A 109 14.17 4.28 -1.39
N LEU A 110 13.75 3.11 -0.93
CA LEU A 110 14.64 2.04 -0.54
C LEU A 110 14.71 0.93 -1.59
N GLU A 111 13.84 0.99 -2.61
CA GLU A 111 13.79 0.02 -3.71
C GLU A 111 13.64 -1.41 -3.15
N ASP A 112 12.79 -1.58 -2.12
CA ASP A 112 12.50 -2.83 -1.38
C ASP A 112 11.01 -3.18 -1.47
N PRO A 113 10.52 -3.58 -2.66
CA PRO A 113 9.09 -3.76 -2.91
C PRO A 113 8.54 -5.03 -2.22
N GLU A 114 9.33 -6.09 -2.01
CA GLU A 114 8.95 -7.22 -1.15
C GLU A 114 8.69 -6.75 0.30
N GLY A 115 9.53 -5.84 0.77
CA GLY A 115 9.35 -5.22 2.08
C GLY A 115 8.10 -4.35 2.17
N ALA A 116 7.79 -3.59 1.12
CA ALA A 116 6.55 -2.82 1.07
C ALA A 116 5.31 -3.73 1.12
N LEU A 117 5.29 -4.80 0.33
CA LEU A 117 4.19 -5.76 0.31
C LEU A 117 3.92 -6.40 1.68
N LEU A 118 4.98 -6.85 2.35
CA LEU A 118 4.88 -7.43 3.69
C LEU A 118 4.34 -6.41 4.71
N CYS A 119 4.64 -5.12 4.53
CA CYS A 119 4.08 -4.05 5.37
C CYS A 119 2.58 -3.89 5.14
N PHE A 120 2.12 -3.89 3.88
CA PHE A 120 0.70 -3.83 3.56
C PHE A 120 -0.06 -5.08 4.05
N GLN A 121 0.55 -6.26 3.99
CA GLN A 121 -0.05 -7.48 4.56
C GLN A 121 -0.22 -7.39 6.08
N GLU A 122 0.74 -6.78 6.79
CA GLU A 122 0.60 -6.57 8.23
C GLU A 122 -0.44 -5.48 8.55
N MET A 123 -0.53 -4.43 7.72
CA MET A 123 -1.63 -3.46 7.81
C MET A 123 -2.99 -4.17 7.69
N LEU A 124 -3.11 -5.13 6.77
CA LEU A 124 -4.34 -5.89 6.58
C LEU A 124 -4.68 -6.72 7.82
N ASN A 125 -3.69 -7.41 8.40
CA ASN A 125 -3.86 -8.16 9.66
C ASN A 125 -4.35 -7.26 10.80
N ILE A 126 -3.81 -6.05 10.92
CA ILE A 126 -4.22 -5.08 11.95
C ILE A 126 -5.64 -4.57 11.69
N ALA A 127 -5.97 -4.24 10.45
CA ALA A 127 -7.31 -3.80 10.07
C ALA A 127 -8.36 -4.89 10.37
N GLU A 128 -8.05 -6.16 10.08
CA GLU A 128 -8.91 -7.30 10.42
C GLU A 128 -9.20 -7.43 11.91
N GLN A 129 -8.20 -7.17 12.75
CA GLN A 129 -8.33 -7.29 14.20
C GLN A 129 -8.99 -6.08 14.85
N ARG A 130 -8.81 -4.88 14.29
CA ARG A 130 -9.09 -3.63 15.00
C ARG A 130 -10.10 -2.72 14.30
N SER A 131 -10.30 -2.81 12.99
CA SER A 131 -11.20 -1.93 12.25
C SER A 131 -11.66 -2.53 10.93
N HIS A 132 -12.81 -3.21 10.94
CA HIS A 132 -13.41 -3.80 9.72
C HIS A 132 -13.59 -2.77 8.59
N LYS A 133 -13.89 -1.51 8.94
CA LYS A 133 -14.06 -0.41 7.98
C LYS A 133 -12.79 -0.07 7.20
N MET A 134 -11.61 -0.36 7.75
CA MET A 134 -10.32 -0.04 7.11
C MET A 134 -9.79 -1.18 6.24
N ILE A 135 -10.40 -2.37 6.29
CA ILE A 135 -9.96 -3.51 5.48
C ILE A 135 -10.04 -3.17 4.00
N GLY A 136 -11.14 -2.58 3.53
CA GLY A 136 -11.30 -2.13 2.13
C GLY A 136 -10.17 -1.20 1.69
N ASN A 137 -9.88 -0.14 2.46
CA ASN A 137 -8.81 0.81 2.17
C ASN A 137 -7.43 0.14 2.07
N VAL A 138 -7.13 -0.82 2.96
CA VAL A 138 -5.85 -1.54 2.91
C VAL A 138 -5.79 -2.50 1.73
N LEU A 139 -6.91 -3.13 1.36
CA LEU A 139 -6.99 -3.94 0.14
C LEU A 139 -6.75 -3.09 -1.12
N ASP A 140 -7.33 -1.90 -1.19
CA ASP A 140 -7.07 -0.93 -2.28
C ASP A 140 -5.60 -0.56 -2.37
N ASP A 141 -4.96 -0.24 -1.23
CA ASP A 141 -3.51 0.05 -1.20
C ASP A 141 -2.68 -1.13 -1.75
N ILE A 142 -3.04 -2.38 -1.37
CA ILE A 142 -2.38 -3.59 -1.89
C ILE A 142 -2.60 -3.73 -3.40
N VAL A 143 -3.82 -3.47 -3.89
CA VAL A 143 -4.14 -3.53 -5.32
C VAL A 143 -3.31 -2.51 -6.10
N ILE A 144 -3.34 -1.24 -5.68
CA ILE A 144 -2.58 -0.15 -6.32
C ILE A 144 -1.09 -0.46 -6.31
N PHE A 145 -0.55 -0.93 -5.18
CA PHE A 145 0.83 -1.34 -5.09
C PHE A 145 1.16 -2.47 -6.08
N CYS A 146 0.38 -3.55 -6.09
CA CYS A 146 0.62 -4.69 -6.98
C CYS A 146 0.42 -4.35 -8.47
N LEU A 147 -0.42 -3.36 -8.80
CA LEU A 147 -0.57 -2.88 -10.18
C LEU A 147 0.75 -2.28 -10.70
N ASN A 148 1.57 -1.70 -9.84
CA ASN A 148 2.89 -1.14 -10.18
C ASN A 148 4.04 -2.17 -10.12
N HIS A 149 3.82 -3.33 -9.49
CA HIS A 149 4.84 -4.37 -9.27
C HIS A 149 4.37 -5.72 -9.81
N ASN A 150 4.76 -6.03 -11.05
CA ASN A 150 4.27 -7.20 -11.80
C ASN A 150 4.53 -8.55 -11.12
N GLU A 151 5.61 -8.68 -10.36
CA GLU A 151 5.99 -9.87 -9.60
C GLU A 151 4.97 -10.24 -8.51
N PHE A 152 4.10 -9.31 -8.11
CA PHE A 152 3.09 -9.52 -7.06
C PHE A 152 1.66 -9.64 -7.61
N ALA A 153 1.50 -9.95 -8.89
CA ALA A 153 0.19 -10.08 -9.52
C ALA A 153 -0.75 -11.07 -8.81
N ARG A 154 -0.21 -12.15 -8.20
CA ARG A 154 -1.03 -13.10 -7.42
C ARG A 154 -1.62 -12.47 -6.17
N GLN A 155 -0.83 -11.67 -5.46
CA GLN A 155 -1.25 -10.98 -4.25
C GLN A 155 -2.25 -9.86 -4.58
N GLY A 156 -2.00 -9.12 -5.66
CA GLY A 156 -2.95 -8.14 -6.20
C GLY A 156 -4.29 -8.77 -6.59
N LEU A 157 -4.26 -9.92 -7.31
CA LEU A 157 -5.47 -10.66 -7.66
C LEU A 157 -6.27 -11.08 -6.42
N ALA A 158 -5.59 -11.65 -5.42
CA ALA A 158 -6.26 -12.06 -4.18
C ALA A 158 -6.88 -10.87 -3.42
N ALA A 159 -6.21 -9.72 -3.43
CA ALA A 159 -6.70 -8.50 -2.78
C ALA A 159 -7.94 -7.94 -3.48
N VAL A 160 -7.91 -7.78 -4.81
CA VAL A 160 -9.04 -7.22 -5.57
C VAL A 160 -10.25 -8.16 -5.56
N GLU A 161 -10.06 -9.47 -5.62
CA GLU A 161 -11.16 -10.43 -5.51
C GLU A 161 -11.84 -10.37 -4.15
N ARG A 162 -11.07 -10.15 -3.09
CA ARG A 162 -11.61 -9.96 -1.75
C ARG A 162 -12.34 -8.62 -1.64
N LEU A 163 -11.76 -7.54 -2.18
CA LEU A 163 -12.38 -6.22 -2.20
C LEU A 163 -13.75 -6.27 -2.88
N LEU A 164 -13.82 -6.79 -4.11
CA LEU A 164 -15.06 -6.93 -4.87
C LEU A 164 -16.14 -7.77 -4.14
N LYS A 165 -15.71 -8.76 -3.35
CA LYS A 165 -16.60 -9.67 -2.64
C LYS A 165 -17.10 -9.12 -1.31
N GLU A 166 -16.22 -8.52 -0.53
CA GLU A 166 -16.48 -8.15 0.87
C GLU A 166 -16.78 -6.65 1.04
N PHE A 167 -16.27 -5.82 0.14
CA PHE A 167 -16.39 -4.36 0.17
C PHE A 167 -16.86 -3.81 -1.19
N PRO A 168 -18.03 -4.26 -1.70
CA PRO A 168 -18.55 -3.75 -2.98
C PRO A 168 -18.81 -2.24 -2.89
N SER A 169 -18.41 -1.49 -3.91
CA SER A 169 -18.76 -0.06 -4.03
C SER A 169 -20.21 0.09 -4.51
N ASP A 170 -20.90 1.10 -4.00
CA ASP A 170 -22.20 1.53 -4.53
C ASP A 170 -22.04 2.32 -5.84
N ASP A 171 -20.82 2.78 -6.16
CA ASP A 171 -20.49 3.43 -7.42
C ASP A 171 -20.20 2.38 -8.51
N PRO A 172 -20.98 2.35 -9.61
CA PRO A 172 -20.71 1.48 -10.74
C PRO A 172 -19.31 1.69 -11.35
N LEU A 173 -18.77 2.92 -11.31
CA LEU A 173 -17.46 3.23 -11.86
C LEU A 173 -16.35 2.54 -11.06
N ASP A 174 -16.39 2.65 -9.73
CA ASP A 174 -15.42 1.98 -8.83
C ASP A 174 -15.46 0.46 -9.00
N THR A 175 -16.67 -0.09 -9.09
CA THR A 175 -16.88 -1.53 -9.28
C THR A 175 -16.26 -2.00 -10.59
N VAL A 176 -16.51 -1.28 -11.70
CA VAL A 176 -15.93 -1.61 -13.00
C VAL A 176 -14.41 -1.43 -12.98
N SER A 177 -13.89 -0.35 -12.39
CA SER A 177 -12.45 -0.14 -12.27
C SER A 177 -11.76 -1.31 -11.56
N SER A 178 -12.33 -1.76 -10.43
CA SER A 178 -11.82 -2.90 -9.67
C SER A 178 -11.88 -4.22 -10.46
N GLU A 179 -12.95 -4.45 -11.22
CA GLU A 179 -13.03 -5.61 -12.13
C GLU A 179 -11.95 -5.54 -13.22
N LEU A 180 -11.66 -4.36 -13.77
CA LEU A 180 -10.59 -4.19 -14.75
C LEU A 180 -9.20 -4.41 -14.13
N ASP A 181 -8.98 -4.02 -12.88
CA ASP A 181 -7.75 -4.34 -12.14
C ASP A 181 -7.58 -5.86 -11.95
N LYS A 182 -8.67 -6.56 -11.64
CA LYS A 182 -8.71 -8.03 -11.65
C LYS A 182 -8.30 -8.59 -13.02
N ALA A 183 -8.84 -8.05 -14.11
CA ALA A 183 -8.50 -8.49 -15.46
C ALA A 183 -7.01 -8.29 -15.78
N ASP A 184 -6.41 -7.20 -15.32
CA ASP A 184 -4.98 -6.94 -15.51
C ASP A 184 -4.11 -7.95 -14.76
N PHE A 185 -4.45 -8.27 -13.51
CA PHE A 185 -3.73 -9.30 -12.77
C PHE A 185 -3.89 -10.69 -13.40
N LEU A 186 -5.10 -11.06 -13.83
CA LEU A 186 -5.34 -12.30 -14.55
C LEU A 186 -4.48 -12.40 -15.82
N THR A 187 -4.37 -11.31 -16.56
CA THR A 187 -3.51 -11.23 -17.75
C THR A 187 -2.05 -11.48 -17.42
N ARG A 188 -1.53 -10.80 -16.38
CA ARG A 188 -0.14 -10.98 -15.91
C ARG A 188 0.16 -12.41 -15.47
N LEU A 189 -0.85 -13.12 -14.97
CA LEU A 189 -0.77 -14.52 -14.55
C LEU A 189 -1.02 -15.52 -15.70
N GLY A 190 -1.28 -15.04 -16.92
CA GLY A 190 -1.51 -15.89 -18.10
C GLY A 190 -2.96 -16.36 -18.27
N HIS A 191 -3.89 -15.90 -17.43
CA HIS A 191 -5.33 -16.18 -17.52
C HIS A 191 -6.03 -15.24 -18.51
N VAL A 192 -5.50 -15.15 -19.73
CA VAL A 192 -5.89 -14.15 -20.75
C VAL A 192 -7.36 -14.24 -21.16
N GLU A 193 -7.93 -15.44 -21.24
CA GLU A 193 -9.33 -15.65 -21.62
C GLU A 193 -10.30 -15.16 -20.54
N GLU A 194 -9.96 -15.36 -19.27
CA GLU A 194 -10.76 -14.86 -18.15
C GLU A 194 -10.70 -13.33 -18.08
N ALA A 195 -9.50 -12.76 -18.24
CA ALA A 195 -9.33 -11.32 -18.36
C ALA A 195 -10.16 -10.72 -19.50
N ARG A 196 -10.13 -11.35 -20.69
CA ARG A 196 -10.93 -10.91 -21.85
C ARG A 196 -12.42 -10.85 -21.52
N SER A 197 -12.94 -11.88 -20.86
CA SER A 197 -14.36 -11.94 -20.51
C SER A 197 -14.76 -10.77 -19.59
N ILE A 198 -13.90 -10.35 -18.66
CA ILE A 198 -14.14 -9.19 -17.81
C ILE A 198 -14.19 -7.91 -18.65
N TYR A 199 -13.20 -7.70 -19.51
CA TYR A 199 -13.16 -6.54 -20.42
C TYR A 199 -14.39 -6.46 -21.33
N GLU A 200 -14.81 -7.57 -21.92
CA GLU A 200 -16.01 -7.62 -22.78
C GLU A 200 -17.29 -7.29 -22.01
N ARG A 201 -17.43 -7.75 -20.76
CA ARG A 201 -18.54 -7.34 -19.88
C ARG A 201 -18.51 -5.85 -19.59
N ALA A 202 -17.34 -5.29 -19.28
CA ALA A 202 -17.19 -3.86 -19.02
C ALA A 202 -17.54 -3.02 -20.26
N LEU A 203 -17.10 -3.42 -21.45
CA LEU A 203 -17.46 -2.78 -22.72
C LEU A 203 -18.98 -2.80 -22.97
N ALA A 204 -19.63 -3.93 -22.70
CA ALA A 204 -21.08 -4.04 -22.85
C ALA A 204 -21.84 -3.08 -21.91
N LEU A 205 -21.34 -2.89 -20.68
CA LEU A 205 -21.89 -1.91 -19.74
C LEU A 205 -21.68 -0.46 -20.23
N ALA A 206 -20.46 -0.13 -20.67
CA ALA A 206 -20.12 1.18 -21.22
C ALA A 206 -20.92 1.53 -22.50
N ALA A 207 -21.27 0.53 -23.31
CA ALA A 207 -22.02 0.73 -24.54
C ALA A 207 -23.51 1.10 -24.34
N ARG A 208 -24.04 1.00 -23.12
CA ARG A 208 -25.43 1.38 -22.85
C ARG A 208 -25.64 2.89 -23.04
N GLU A 209 -26.82 3.29 -23.52
CA GLU A 209 -27.13 4.71 -23.76
C GLU A 209 -27.09 5.55 -22.48
N ASP A 210 -27.51 4.95 -21.35
CA ASP A 210 -27.56 5.57 -20.03
C ASP A 210 -26.22 5.52 -19.26
N ALA A 211 -25.17 4.92 -19.84
CA ALA A 211 -23.87 4.83 -19.19
C ALA A 211 -23.24 6.22 -18.98
N ASP A 212 -22.54 6.36 -17.87
CA ASP A 212 -21.75 7.55 -17.56
C ASP A 212 -20.61 7.75 -18.58
N SER A 213 -20.27 9.00 -18.89
CA SER A 213 -19.23 9.32 -19.88
C SER A 213 -17.82 8.93 -19.41
N GLU A 214 -17.52 9.07 -18.13
CA GLU A 214 -16.24 8.70 -17.53
C GLU A 214 -16.05 7.19 -17.55
N LEU A 215 -17.12 6.44 -17.23
CA LEU A 215 -17.13 4.98 -17.37
C LEU A 215 -16.79 4.53 -18.79
N ARG A 216 -17.39 5.18 -19.80
CA ARG A 216 -17.09 4.87 -21.22
C ARG A 216 -15.63 5.08 -21.56
N GLU A 217 -15.08 6.21 -21.16
CA GLU A 217 -13.71 6.59 -21.46
C GLU A 217 -12.71 5.61 -20.81
N ILE A 218 -12.87 5.33 -19.52
CA ILE A 218 -11.97 4.44 -18.77
C ILE A 218 -11.97 3.02 -19.36
N VAL A 219 -13.15 2.47 -19.62
CA VAL A 219 -13.29 1.12 -20.16
C VAL A 219 -12.67 1.04 -21.57
N GLN A 220 -12.96 2.00 -22.43
CA GLN A 220 -12.45 2.00 -23.80
C GLN A 220 -10.92 2.11 -23.82
N ASN A 221 -10.35 3.04 -23.06
CA ASN A 221 -8.90 3.26 -23.00
C ASN A 221 -8.16 2.02 -22.49
N ARG A 222 -8.65 1.41 -21.39
CA ARG A 222 -8.02 0.21 -20.83
C ARG A 222 -8.15 -0.99 -21.76
N TRP A 223 -9.30 -1.17 -22.42
CA TRP A 223 -9.48 -2.24 -23.42
C TRP A 223 -8.51 -2.12 -24.59
N GLU A 224 -8.37 -0.92 -25.16
CA GLU A 224 -7.47 -0.69 -26.30
C GLU A 224 -6.03 -0.99 -25.94
N PHE A 225 -5.58 -0.51 -24.76
CA PHE A 225 -4.26 -0.78 -24.23
C PHE A 225 -4.02 -2.29 -24.03
N TRP A 226 -4.96 -2.96 -23.33
CA TRP A 226 -4.89 -4.39 -23.08
C TRP A 226 -4.81 -5.20 -24.38
N ARG A 227 -5.70 -4.89 -25.34
CA ARG A 227 -5.79 -5.58 -26.63
C ARG A 227 -4.53 -5.40 -27.46
N ALA A 228 -3.94 -4.21 -27.48
CA ALA A 228 -2.67 -3.96 -28.16
C ALA A 228 -1.55 -4.85 -27.57
N GLY A 229 -1.45 -4.93 -26.24
CA GLY A 229 -0.47 -5.79 -25.57
C GLY A 229 -0.64 -7.29 -25.87
N GLN A 230 -1.86 -7.76 -26.13
CA GLN A 230 -2.10 -9.15 -26.53
C GLN A 230 -1.64 -9.47 -27.96
N VAL A 231 -1.53 -8.46 -28.84
CA VAL A 231 -1.07 -8.65 -30.22
C VAL A 231 0.46 -8.75 -30.27
N GLU A 232 1.16 -7.97 -29.45
CA GLU A 232 2.63 -7.97 -29.40
C GLU A 232 3.23 -9.22 -28.72
N ALA A 233 2.44 -9.91 -27.88
CA ALA A 233 2.85 -11.14 -27.20
C ALA A 233 2.68 -12.42 -28.05
N ARG A 234 2.13 -12.34 -29.27
CA ARG A 234 1.90 -13.46 -30.20
C ARG A 234 2.97 -13.54 -31.29
#